data_AF-M7NK44-F1
#
_entry.id   AF-M7NK44-F1
#
_cell.length_a   1.000
_cell.length_b   1.000
_cell.length_c   1.000
_cell.angle_alpha   90.00
_cell.angle_beta   90.00
_cell.angle_gamma   90.00
#
_symmetry.space_group_name_H-M   'P 1'
#
loop_
_entity.id
_entity.type
_entity.pdbx_description
1 polymer ?
#
loop_
_entity_poly.entity_id
_entity_poly.type
_entity_poly.pdbx_seq_one_letter_code
_entity_poly.pdbx_strand_id
1 'polypeptide(L)' 'MQNASILVVEDDPNLGQILQEYLQVKGYQTRLATTGLQGLELFVAGNARSVPAGCDAAPAGWL' A
#
# COMPACT_ATOMS: atom_id res chain seq x y z
N MET A 1 -10.61 -19.19 7.72
CA MET A 1 -10.66 -18.08 6.74
C MET A 1 -9.24 -17.57 6.57
N GLN A 2 -8.79 -17.33 5.35
CA GLN A 2 -7.40 -16.92 5.10
C GLN A 2 -7.20 -15.47 5.55
N ASN A 3 -6.15 -15.20 6.34
CA ASN A 3 -5.73 -13.86 6.77
C ASN A 3 -5.12 -13.07 5.59
N ALA A 4 -5.92 -12.79 4.57
CA ALA A 4 -5.50 -11.98 3.43
C ALA A 4 -5.69 -10.49 3.75
N SER A 5 -4.62 -9.70 3.60
CA SER A 5 -4.68 -8.25 3.63
C SER A 5 -4.93 -7.72 2.21
N ILE A 6 -5.99 -6.94 2.02
CA ILE A 6 -6.42 -6.42 0.71
C ILE A 6 -6.08 -4.93 0.62
N LEU A 7 -5.49 -4.51 -0.50
CA LEU A 7 -5.33 -3.11 -0.86
C LEU A 7 -6.37 -2.77 -1.93
N VAL A 8 -7.26 -1.83 -1.62
CA VAL A 8 -8.24 -1.26 -2.56
C VAL A 8 -7.67 0.03 -3.11
N VAL A 9 -7.66 0.19 -4.44
CA VAL A 9 -7.23 1.41 -5.12
C VAL A 9 -8.39 1.90 -5.97
N GLU A 10 -9.08 2.94 -5.52
CA GLU A 10 -10.32 3.45 -6.14
C GLU A 10 -10.32 4.98 -6.07
N ASP A 11 -10.53 5.65 -7.19
CA ASP A 11 -10.45 7.11 -7.31
C ASP A 11 -11.72 7.83 -6.84
N ASP A 12 -12.89 7.16 -6.88
CA ASP A 12 -14.12 7.66 -6.26
C ASP A 12 -14.12 7.37 -4.74
N PRO A 13 -14.13 8.40 -3.88
CA PRO A 13 -14.04 8.22 -2.44
C PRO A 13 -15.28 7.56 -1.82
N ASN A 14 -16.47 7.78 -2.40
CA ASN A 14 -17.71 7.19 -1.90
C ASN A 14 -17.73 5.69 -2.20
N LEU A 15 -17.36 5.30 -3.43
CA LEU A 15 -17.26 3.90 -3.82
C LEU A 15 -16.17 3.17 -3.03
N GLY A 16 -14.98 3.78 -2.93
CA GLY A 16 -13.86 3.21 -2.20
C GLY A 16 -14.17 2.94 -0.73
N GLN A 17 -14.89 3.85 -0.06
CA GLN A 17 -15.31 3.68 1.32
C GLN A 17 -16.32 2.53 1.46
N ILE A 18 -17.38 2.49 0.63
CA ILE A 18 -18.40 1.43 0.68
C ILE A 18 -17.77 0.05 0.45
N LEU A 19 -16.86 -0.06 -0.53
CA LEU A 19 -16.16 -1.31 -0.82
C LEU A 19 -15.26 -1.75 0.34
N GLN A 20 -14.53 -0.81 0.95
CA GLN A 20 -13.68 -1.08 2.10
C GLN A 20 -14.50 -1.63 3.27
N GLU A 21 -15.61 -0.96 3.61
CA GLU A 21 -16.52 -1.36 4.69
C GLU A 21 -17.10 -2.76 4.43
N TYR A 22 -17.54 -3.05 3.20
CA TYR A 22 -18.05 -4.37 2.84
C TYR A 22 -17.03 -5.48 3.09
N LEU A 23 -15.78 -5.28 2.68
CA LEU A 23 -14.70 -6.25 2.88
C LEU A 23 -14.34 -6.43 4.37
N GLN A 24 -14.35 -5.35 5.15
CA GLN A 24 -14.15 -5.42 6.61
C GLN A 24 -15.27 -6.20 7.30
N VAL A 25 -16.54 -6.00 6.90
CA VAL A 25 -17.67 -6.78 7.40
C VAL A 25 -17.52 -8.28 7.09
N LYS A 26 -16.88 -8.63 5.96
CA LYS A 26 -16.55 -10.02 5.61
C LYS A 26 -15.34 -10.59 6.37
N GLY A 27 -14.67 -9.78 7.22
CA GLY A 27 -13.55 -10.20 8.05
C GLY A 27 -12.18 -10.03 7.39
N TYR A 28 -12.09 -9.29 6.28
CA TYR A 28 -10.80 -8.98 5.65
C TYR A 28 -10.14 -7.75 6.28
N GLN A 29 -8.82 -7.77 6.37
CA GLN A 29 -8.05 -6.57 6.67
C GLN A 29 -7.88 -5.78 5.37
N THR A 30 -8.18 -4.48 5.40
CA THR A 30 -8.15 -3.66 4.19
C THR A 30 -7.37 -2.36 4.38
N ARG A 31 -6.77 -1.88 3.30
CA ARG A 31 -6.22 -0.52 3.15
C ARG A 31 -6.83 0.10 1.91
N LEU A 32 -7.08 1.41 1.92
CA LEU A 32 -7.65 2.15 0.78
C LEU A 32 -6.64 3.19 0.29
N ALA A 33 -6.45 3.24 -1.02
CA ALA A 33 -5.79 4.32 -1.73
C ALA A 33 -6.77 4.98 -2.71
N THR A 34 -6.68 6.30 -2.84
CA THR A 34 -7.51 7.09 -3.76
C THR A 34 -6.79 7.47 -5.06
N THR A 35 -5.53 7.07 -5.19
CA THR A 35 -4.72 7.30 -6.40
C THR A 35 -3.80 6.11 -6.66
N GLY A 36 -3.37 5.95 -7.92
CA GLY A 36 -2.41 4.91 -8.28
C GLY A 36 -1.06 5.06 -7.58
N LEU A 37 -0.58 6.29 -7.37
CA LEU A 37 0.68 6.54 -6.66
C LEU A 37 0.59 6.11 -5.19
N GLN A 38 -0.47 6.51 -4.49
CA GLN A 38 -0.71 6.08 -3.12
C GLN A 38 -0.88 4.56 -3.03
N GLY A 39 -1.55 3.94 -4.00
CA GLY A 39 -1.67 2.48 -4.09
C GLY A 39 -0.30 1.79 -4.23
N LEU A 40 0.56 2.31 -5.11
CA LEU A 40 1.91 1.81 -5.30
C LEU A 40 2.74 1.95 -4.01
N GLU A 41 2.71 3.12 -3.36
CA GLU A 41 3.40 3.37 -2.08
C GLU A 41 2.94 2.40 -1.00
N LEU A 42 1.62 2.18 -0.84
CA LEU A 42 1.06 1.25 0.13
C LEU A 42 1.42 -0.21 -0.19
N PHE A 43 1.44 -0.58 -1.46
CA PHE A 43 1.82 -1.93 -1.89
C PHE A 43 3.29 -2.20 -1.60
N VAL A 44 4.18 -1.28 -1.99
CA VAL A 44 5.62 -1.38 -1.72
C VAL A 44 5.87 -1.38 -0.21
N ALA A 45 5.24 -0.50 0.57
CA ALA A 45 5.41 -0.48 2.03
C ALA A 45 4.96 -1.78 2.72
N GLY A 46 3.90 -2.42 2.21
CA GLY A 46 3.41 -3.70 2.73
C GLY A 46 4.28 -4.90 2.35
N ASN A 47 4.98 -4.82 1.21
CA ASN A 47 5.86 -5.88 0.70
C ASN A 47 7.34 -5.60 0.91
N ALA A 48 7.70 -4.43 1.45
CA ALA A 48 9.06 -4.02 1.69
C ALA A 48 9.65 -4.82 2.85
N ARG A 49 10.28 -5.94 2.50
CA ARG A 49 11.53 -6.34 3.16
C ARG A 49 12.51 -5.22 2.86
N SER A 50 12.67 -4.27 3.79
CA SER A 50 13.53 -3.08 3.73
C SER A 50 14.56 -3.12 2.59
N VAL A 51 14.21 -2.58 1.42
CA VAL A 51 15.20 -2.28 0.39
C VAL A 51 15.65 -0.85 0.69
N PRO A 52 16.94 -0.60 0.97
CA PRO A 52 17.40 0.75 1.23
C PRO A 52 17.06 1.62 0.03
N ALA A 53 16.20 2.62 0.25
CA ALA A 53 15.92 3.66 -0.71
C ALA A 53 17.19 4.49 -0.88
N GLY A 54 17.89 4.30 -1.99
CA GLY A 54 19.10 5.05 -2.28
C GLY A 54 19.64 4.73 -3.66
N CYS A 55 19.10 5.39 -4.68
CA CYS A 55 19.74 5.49 -6.00
C CYS A 55 20.97 6.43 -5.95
N ASP A 56 21.12 7.24 -4.88
CA ASP A 56 22.12 8.33 -4.80
C ASP A 56 23.08 8.21 -3.59
N ALA A 57 23.27 7.03 -3.01
CA ALA A 57 24.29 6.83 -1.99
C ALA A 57 25.68 6.69 -2.64
N ALA A 58 26.26 7.81 -3.08
CA ALA A 58 27.71 7.89 -3.24
C ALA A 58 28.33 7.73 -1.84
N PRO A 59 29.17 6.71 -1.58
CA PRO A 59 29.82 6.60 -0.29
C PRO A 59 30.80 7.76 -0.14
N ALA A 60 30.60 8.58 0.88
CA ALA A 60 31.62 9.49 1.37
C ALA A 60 32.84 8.65 1.76
N GLY A 61 33.91 8.69 0.95
CA GLY A 61 35.15 7.97 1.26
C GLY A 61 36.04 7.53 0.08
N TRP A 62 35.90 8.10 -1.12
CA TRP A 62 36.87 7.93 -2.22
C TRP A 62 37.70 9.19 -2.50
N LEU A 63 38.05 9.94 -1.45
CA LEU A 63 39.15 10.91 -1.44
C LEU A 63 39.94 10.73 -0.15
#